data_AF-A0AAD4H6Q8-F1
#
_entry.id   AF-A0AAD4H6Q8-F1
#
_cell.length_a   1.000
_cell.length_b   1.000
_cell.length_c   1.000
_cell.angle_alpha   90.00
_cell.angle_beta   90.00
_cell.angle_gamma   90.00
#
_symmetry.space_group_name_H-M   'P 1'
#
loop_
_entity.id
_entity.type
_entity.pdbx_description
1 polymer ?
#
loop_
_entity_poly.entity_id
_entity_poly.type
_entity_poly.pdbx_seq_one_letter_code
_entity_poly.pdbx_strand_id
1 'polypeptide(L)'
;MGSLFSAPIFFIMFRETTEAAIIVSVLLSFVKQVIVDDPALLRRLKWHIWIGVLVGLAISLIIGGTFIALWKSLAKNVFQSSEELWEGTFALIACIMITIMSLAMLKSQEVQEKWRGKLGQAMRDADEKRSLSNLTGKYALLLLPMITVLREGLEAMIFIGGVTFDAEGKSIPLAVIVGLIAGALVGFIIYRGGSRIALHRFFVASTCLLLLIAAGLFAKSIHAYQMDKWGKIVGGDADDAGTYDPRGNVWALNYGDPNQPNNGGWAFFNSILGWNNIASVGTITGYCVYWLVVILSIVFMKLKANRARAAAANQHTYASEKDVEMK
;
A
#
# COMPACT_ATOMS: atom_id res chain seq x y z
N MET A 1 1.08 -27.94 8.01
CA MET A 1 0.24 -27.62 6.83
C MET A 1 0.55 -26.18 6.46
N GLY A 2 1.15 -25.96 5.29
CA GLY A 2 1.59 -24.63 4.85
C GLY A 2 0.48 -23.60 4.98
N SER A 3 0.82 -22.41 5.48
CA SER A 3 -0.11 -21.31 5.67
C SER A 3 -0.80 -20.99 4.35
N LEU A 4 -2.02 -21.50 4.14
CA LEU A 4 -2.81 -21.30 2.93
C LEU A 4 -3.11 -19.81 2.64
N PHE A 5 -2.82 -18.93 3.60
CA PHE A 5 -3.16 -17.52 3.57
C PHE A 5 -2.03 -16.66 4.13
N SER A 6 -1.46 -15.80 3.29
CA SER A 6 -0.53 -14.76 3.73
C SER A 6 -1.31 -13.51 4.15
N ALA A 7 -1.40 -13.26 5.46
CA ALA A 7 -2.09 -12.10 6.01
C ALA A 7 -1.51 -10.76 5.52
N PRO A 8 -0.18 -10.57 5.40
CA PRO A 8 0.38 -9.34 4.85
C PRO A 8 -0.07 -9.06 3.42
N ILE A 9 -0.04 -10.08 2.55
CA ILE A 9 -0.50 -9.96 1.15
C ILE A 9 -1.98 -9.58 1.10
N PHE A 10 -2.80 -10.18 1.96
CA PHE A 10 -4.22 -9.82 2.06
C PHE A 10 -4.42 -8.35 2.43
N PHE A 11 -3.75 -7.84 3.49
CA PHE A 11 -3.93 -6.46 3.92
C PHE A 11 -3.43 -5.44 2.90
N ILE A 12 -2.34 -5.75 2.20
CA ILE A 12 -1.84 -4.94 1.09
C ILE A 12 -2.87 -4.91 -0.03
N MET A 13 -3.29 -6.07 -0.54
CA MET A 13 -4.28 -6.14 -1.64
C MET A 13 -5.62 -5.50 -1.29
N PHE A 14 -6.09 -5.71 -0.06
CA PHE A 14 -7.31 -5.11 0.45
C PHE A 14 -7.23 -3.58 0.44
N ARG A 15 -6.08 -3.02 0.84
CA ARG A 15 -5.82 -1.58 0.84
C ARG A 15 -5.78 -1.02 -0.58
N GLU A 16 -4.96 -1.58 -1.47
CA GLU A 16 -4.85 -1.10 -2.86
C GLU A 16 -6.19 -1.18 -3.61
N THR A 17 -6.93 -2.27 -3.39
CA THR A 17 -8.26 -2.43 -4.00
C THR A 17 -9.25 -1.40 -3.45
N THR A 18 -9.19 -1.07 -2.15
CA THR A 18 -10.08 -0.07 -1.56
C THR A 18 -9.77 1.34 -2.07
N GLU A 19 -8.49 1.68 -2.24
CA GLU A 19 -8.05 2.96 -2.81
C GLU A 19 -8.51 3.11 -4.26
N ALA A 20 -8.26 2.09 -5.09
CA ALA A 20 -8.74 2.05 -6.47
C ALA A 20 -10.27 2.17 -6.53
N ALA A 21 -11.00 1.45 -5.66
CA ALA A 21 -12.46 1.51 -5.61
C ALA A 21 -12.98 2.90 -5.20
N ILE A 22 -12.30 3.62 -4.32
CA ILE A 22 -12.67 4.99 -3.93
C ILE A 22 -12.44 5.96 -5.09
N ILE A 23 -11.33 5.86 -5.81
CA ILE A 23 -11.06 6.71 -6.97
C ILE A 23 -12.12 6.47 -8.05
N VAL A 24 -12.46 5.21 -8.33
CA VAL A 24 -13.53 4.85 -9.27
C VAL A 24 -14.88 5.38 -8.79
N SER A 25 -15.19 5.27 -7.50
CA SER A 25 -16.43 5.80 -6.90
C SER A 25 -16.53 7.32 -7.04
N VAL A 26 -15.41 8.02 -6.86
CA VAL A 26 -15.30 9.47 -7.07
C VAL A 26 -15.60 9.82 -8.52
N LEU A 27 -14.99 9.13 -9.47
CA LEU A 27 -15.19 9.34 -10.90
C LEU A 27 -16.64 9.05 -11.31
N LEU A 28 -17.24 7.96 -10.83
CA LEU A 28 -18.64 7.63 -11.08
C LEU A 28 -19.61 8.67 -10.51
N SER A 29 -19.35 9.17 -9.30
CA SER A 29 -20.15 10.25 -8.70
C SER A 29 -19.99 11.56 -9.48
N PHE A 30 -18.79 11.84 -9.99
CA PHE A 30 -18.52 13.05 -10.77
C PHE A 30 -19.26 13.02 -12.13
N VAL A 31 -19.21 11.91 -12.85
CA VAL A 31 -19.99 11.73 -14.09
C VAL A 31 -21.48 11.93 -13.87
N LYS A 32 -21.99 11.48 -12.72
CA LYS A 32 -23.39 11.68 -12.33
C LYS A 32 -23.75 13.15 -12.06
N GLN A 33 -22.79 13.97 -11.63
CA GLN A 33 -23.00 15.40 -11.35
C GLN A 33 -22.88 16.27 -12.61
N VAL A 34 -22.00 15.91 -13.54
CA VAL A 34 -21.76 16.69 -14.77
C VAL A 34 -22.84 16.44 -15.83
N ILE A 35 -23.38 15.23 -15.91
CA ILE A 35 -24.36 14.85 -16.94
C ILE A 35 -25.71 14.65 -16.27
N VAL A 36 -26.42 15.75 -16.08
CA VAL A 36 -27.77 15.77 -15.47
C VAL A 36 -28.86 15.55 -16.51
N ASP A 37 -28.67 16.06 -17.73
CA ASP A 37 -29.76 16.18 -18.72
C ASP A 37 -29.89 15.02 -19.71
N ASP A 38 -28.98 14.02 -19.70
CA ASP A 38 -28.97 12.97 -20.71
C ASP A 38 -28.71 11.54 -20.14
N PRO A 39 -29.77 10.78 -19.79
CA PRO A 39 -29.64 9.49 -19.11
C PRO A 39 -29.01 8.39 -19.98
N ALA A 40 -29.14 8.48 -21.31
CA ALA A 40 -28.52 7.53 -22.24
C ALA A 40 -26.99 7.74 -22.33
N LEU A 41 -26.54 9.00 -22.33
CA LEU A 41 -25.13 9.37 -22.33
C LEU A 41 -24.46 8.93 -21.02
N LEU A 42 -25.13 9.15 -19.88
CA LEU A 42 -24.67 8.76 -18.56
C LEU A 42 -24.47 7.24 -18.42
N ARG A 43 -25.37 6.42 -18.98
CA ARG A 43 -25.20 4.95 -19.00
C ARG A 43 -23.99 4.53 -19.83
N ARG A 44 -23.78 5.15 -20.99
CA ARG A 44 -22.60 4.87 -21.83
C ARG A 44 -21.30 5.24 -21.12
N LEU A 45 -21.21 6.41 -20.49
CA LEU A 45 -19.98 6.83 -19.81
C LEU A 45 -19.64 5.98 -18.59
N LYS A 46 -20.65 5.55 -17.82
CA LYS A 46 -20.44 4.56 -16.74
C LYS A 46 -19.84 3.27 -17.29
N TRP A 47 -20.34 2.77 -18.42
CA TRP A 47 -19.77 1.59 -19.07
C TRP A 47 -18.31 1.79 -19.50
N HIS A 48 -17.94 2.96 -20.03
CA HIS A 48 -16.54 3.25 -20.37
C HIS A 48 -15.62 3.22 -19.14
N ILE A 49 -16.08 3.73 -17.99
CA ILE A 49 -15.32 3.65 -16.73
C ILE A 49 -15.11 2.19 -16.30
N TRP A 50 -16.17 1.38 -16.33
CA TRP A 50 -16.07 -0.05 -15.98
C TRP A 50 -15.15 -0.82 -16.91
N ILE A 51 -15.19 -0.53 -18.22
CA ILE A 51 -14.26 -1.12 -19.19
C ILE A 51 -12.82 -0.71 -18.87
N GLY A 52 -12.56 0.57 -18.57
CA GLY A 52 -11.23 1.05 -18.18
C GLY A 52 -10.69 0.36 -16.92
N VAL A 53 -11.55 0.17 -15.91
CA VAL A 53 -11.20 -0.57 -14.68
C VAL A 53 -10.87 -2.04 -14.99
N LEU A 54 -11.69 -2.71 -15.79
CA LEU A 54 -11.51 -4.12 -16.12
C LEU A 54 -10.23 -4.34 -16.94
N VAL A 55 -9.97 -3.47 -17.92
CA VAL A 55 -8.74 -3.50 -18.72
C VAL A 55 -7.51 -3.25 -17.85
N GLY A 56 -7.56 -2.24 -16.97
CA GLY A 56 -6.46 -1.96 -16.03
C GLY A 56 -6.16 -3.15 -15.12
N LEU A 57 -7.21 -3.77 -14.56
CA LEU A 57 -7.10 -4.96 -13.72
C LEU A 57 -6.51 -6.15 -14.48
N ALA A 58 -6.98 -6.40 -15.70
CA ALA A 58 -6.48 -7.49 -16.54
C ALA A 58 -4.99 -7.32 -16.84
N ILE A 59 -4.55 -6.12 -17.21
CA ILE A 59 -3.14 -5.81 -17.46
C ILE A 59 -2.31 -6.02 -16.19
N SER A 60 -2.76 -5.53 -15.03
CA SER A 60 -2.03 -5.73 -13.77
C SER A 60 -1.89 -7.20 -13.40
N LEU A 61 -2.93 -8.02 -13.62
CA LEU A 61 -2.90 -9.46 -13.35
C LEU A 61 -1.96 -10.21 -14.31
N ILE A 62 -1.92 -9.82 -15.59
CA ILE A 62 -1.00 -10.41 -16.57
C ILE A 62 0.45 -10.09 -16.21
N ILE A 63 0.75 -8.83 -15.85
CA ILE A 63 2.09 -8.41 -15.44
C ILE A 63 2.50 -9.17 -14.17
N GLY A 64 1.59 -9.25 -13.19
CA GLY A 64 1.81 -9.97 -11.96
C GLY A 64 2.03 -11.48 -12.14
N GLY A 65 1.20 -12.12 -12.97
CA GLY A 65 1.34 -13.54 -13.32
C GLY A 65 2.64 -13.83 -14.06
N THR A 66 3.02 -12.96 -15.00
CA THR A 66 4.31 -13.06 -15.72
C THR A 66 5.48 -12.90 -14.76
N PHE A 67 5.41 -11.96 -13.80
CA PHE A 67 6.45 -11.77 -12.79
C PHE A 67 6.66 -13.03 -11.93
N ILE A 68 5.57 -13.62 -11.42
CA ILE A 68 5.63 -14.87 -10.62
C ILE A 68 6.16 -16.04 -11.45
N ALA A 69 5.77 -16.15 -12.73
CA ALA A 69 6.22 -17.20 -13.62
C ALA A 69 7.71 -17.08 -13.96
N LEU A 70 8.17 -15.87 -14.29
CA LEU A 70 9.58 -15.58 -14.51
C LEU A 70 10.39 -15.84 -13.25
N TRP A 71 9.88 -15.45 -12.08
CA TRP A 71 10.52 -15.69 -10.80
C TRP A 71 10.78 -17.17 -10.54
N LYS A 72 9.76 -18.02 -10.69
CA LYS A 72 9.90 -19.47 -10.50
C LYS A 72 10.95 -20.12 -11.43
N SER A 73 11.20 -19.53 -12.59
CA SER A 73 12.13 -20.06 -13.60
C SER A 73 13.55 -19.50 -13.47
N LEU A 74 13.69 -18.20 -13.24
CA LEU A 74 14.98 -17.49 -13.21
C LEU A 74 15.59 -17.42 -11.81
N ALA A 75 14.78 -17.21 -10.77
CA ALA A 75 15.29 -16.96 -9.43
C ALA A 75 15.91 -18.20 -8.79
N LYS A 76 15.37 -19.39 -9.10
CA LYS A 76 15.77 -20.67 -8.52
C LYS A 76 17.23 -21.06 -8.80
N ASN A 77 17.83 -20.54 -9.88
CA ASN A 77 19.19 -20.91 -10.30
C ASN A 77 20.26 -19.88 -9.95
N VAL A 78 19.87 -18.63 -9.64
CA VAL A 78 20.82 -17.52 -9.41
C VAL A 78 20.91 -17.14 -7.92
N PHE A 79 19.83 -17.29 -7.16
CA PHE A 79 19.75 -16.80 -5.79
C PHE A 79 20.01 -17.83 -4.69
N GLN A 80 20.18 -19.11 -5.02
CA GLN A 80 20.44 -20.17 -4.01
C GLN A 80 21.70 -19.92 -3.18
N SER A 81 22.74 -19.27 -3.72
CA SER A 81 23.99 -19.03 -2.98
C SER A 81 23.97 -17.79 -2.08
N SER A 82 22.89 -16.99 -2.08
CA SER A 82 22.78 -15.77 -1.27
C SER A 82 21.34 -15.47 -0.87
N GLU A 83 20.56 -16.51 -0.59
CA GLU A 83 19.12 -16.41 -0.34
C GLU A 83 18.81 -15.45 0.82
N GLU A 84 19.53 -15.58 1.94
CA GLU A 84 19.35 -14.75 3.13
C GLU A 84 19.66 -13.25 2.87
N LEU A 85 20.69 -12.92 2.09
CA LEU A 85 21.02 -11.53 1.73
C LEU A 85 19.94 -10.88 0.87
N TRP A 86 19.41 -11.64 -0.08
CA TRP A 86 18.38 -11.15 -0.98
C TRP A 86 17.06 -10.98 -0.25
N GLU A 87 16.69 -11.93 0.60
CA GLU A 87 15.52 -11.84 1.47
C GLU A 87 15.58 -10.57 2.33
N GLY A 88 16.71 -10.32 3.00
CA GLY A 88 16.88 -9.11 3.82
C GLY A 88 16.75 -7.81 3.02
N THR A 89 17.32 -7.78 1.81
CA THR A 89 17.30 -6.59 0.94
C THR A 89 15.89 -6.30 0.40
N PHE A 90 15.15 -7.32 -0.01
CA PHE A 90 13.76 -7.14 -0.45
C PHE A 90 12.83 -6.76 0.70
N ALA A 91 13.02 -7.35 1.89
CA ALA A 91 12.28 -6.96 3.09
C ALA A 91 12.53 -5.49 3.46
N LEU A 92 13.78 -5.01 3.34
CA LEU A 92 14.14 -3.61 3.57
C LEU A 92 13.48 -2.67 2.54
N ILE A 93 13.56 -3.00 1.24
CA ILE A 93 12.94 -2.22 0.17
C ILE A 93 11.42 -2.17 0.37
N ALA A 94 10.79 -3.31 0.65
CA ALA A 94 9.35 -3.40 0.92
C ALA A 94 8.96 -2.56 2.13
N CYS A 95 9.73 -2.62 3.23
CA CYS A 95 9.51 -1.78 4.41
C CYS A 95 9.54 -0.28 4.08
N ILE A 96 10.56 0.19 3.36
CA ILE A 96 10.70 1.60 2.97
C ILE A 96 9.53 2.03 2.09
N MET A 97 9.18 1.24 1.08
CA MET A 97 8.06 1.52 0.20
C MET A 97 6.73 1.57 0.97
N ILE A 98 6.41 0.55 1.77
CA ILE A 98 5.17 0.51 2.58
C ILE A 98 5.11 1.74 3.49
N THR A 99 6.21 2.12 4.12
CA THR A 99 6.26 3.27 5.04
C THR A 99 6.01 4.58 4.32
N ILE A 100 6.67 4.84 3.19
CA ILE A 100 6.49 6.08 2.41
C ILE A 100 5.04 6.19 1.94
N MET A 101 4.45 5.09 1.48
CA MET A 101 3.12 5.09 0.86
C MET A 101 2.00 5.16 1.90
N SER A 102 2.17 4.45 3.02
CA SER A 102 1.32 4.58 4.21
C SER A 102 1.28 6.02 4.72
N LEU A 103 2.43 6.69 4.80
CA LEU A 103 2.51 8.10 5.20
C LEU A 103 1.98 9.08 4.13
N ALA A 104 2.16 8.76 2.84
CA ALA A 104 1.64 9.59 1.74
C ALA A 104 0.09 9.57 1.69
N MET A 105 -0.54 8.43 1.97
CA MET A 105 -2.00 8.33 1.96
C MET A 105 -2.67 9.23 3.00
N LEU A 106 -2.09 9.37 4.20
CA LEU A 106 -2.58 10.28 5.25
C LEU A 106 -2.74 11.74 4.75
N LYS A 107 -1.97 12.16 3.73
CA LYS A 107 -2.11 13.46 3.05
C LYS A 107 -3.05 13.45 1.84
N SER A 108 -3.16 12.31 1.16
CA SER A 108 -3.88 12.19 -0.12
C SER A 108 -5.36 12.56 0.00
N GLN A 109 -6.00 12.31 1.15
CA GLN A 109 -7.42 12.65 1.35
C GLN A 109 -7.73 14.15 1.19
N GLU A 110 -6.90 15.04 1.73
CA GLU A 110 -7.07 16.49 1.58
C GLU A 110 -6.78 16.96 0.14
N VAL A 111 -5.88 16.25 -0.55
CA VAL A 111 -5.49 16.54 -1.94
C VAL A 111 -6.61 16.11 -2.89
N GLN A 112 -7.16 14.91 -2.74
CA GLN A 112 -8.28 14.42 -3.55
C GLN A 112 -9.52 15.34 -3.46
N GLU A 113 -9.79 15.93 -2.29
CA GLU A 113 -10.87 16.92 -2.14
C GLU A 113 -10.59 18.24 -2.87
N LYS A 114 -9.34 18.73 -2.83
CA LYS A 114 -8.91 19.91 -3.59
C LYS A 114 -8.94 19.67 -5.10
N TRP A 115 -8.57 18.48 -5.55
CA TRP A 115 -8.66 18.09 -6.96
C TRP A 115 -10.11 17.95 -7.42
N ARG A 116 -11.00 17.38 -6.61
CA ARG A 116 -12.45 17.41 -6.88
C ARG A 116 -12.97 18.84 -7.04
N GLY A 117 -12.55 19.77 -6.19
CA GLY A 117 -12.92 21.18 -6.28
C GLY A 117 -12.41 21.86 -7.54
N LYS A 118 -11.12 21.66 -7.86
CA LYS A 118 -10.47 22.27 -9.03
C LYS A 118 -10.93 21.68 -10.37
N LEU A 119 -11.13 20.36 -10.44
CA LEU A 119 -11.69 19.69 -11.62
C LEU A 119 -13.16 20.08 -11.82
N GLY A 120 -13.92 20.23 -10.73
CA GLY A 120 -15.29 20.76 -10.79
C GLY A 120 -15.35 22.19 -11.31
N GLN A 121 -14.42 23.06 -10.91
CA GLN A 121 -14.34 24.44 -11.43
C GLN A 121 -13.87 24.49 -12.89
N ALA A 122 -12.75 23.83 -13.22
CA ALA A 122 -12.19 23.84 -14.57
C ALA A 122 -13.13 23.25 -15.63
N MET A 123 -14.01 22.32 -15.25
CA MET A 123 -15.02 21.79 -16.17
C MET A 123 -16.31 22.61 -16.21
N ARG A 124 -16.71 23.30 -15.14
CA ARG A 124 -17.82 24.28 -15.21
C ARG A 124 -17.45 25.46 -16.12
N ASP A 125 -16.19 25.91 -16.06
CA ASP A 125 -15.65 26.90 -16.99
C ASP A 125 -15.54 26.35 -18.43
N ALA A 126 -15.38 25.03 -18.59
CA ALA A 126 -15.40 24.37 -19.89
C ALA A 126 -16.82 24.14 -20.43
N ASP A 127 -17.84 24.05 -19.56
CA ASP A 127 -19.25 23.90 -19.93
C ASP A 127 -19.82 25.23 -20.46
N GLU A 128 -19.31 26.37 -19.98
CA GLU A 128 -19.59 27.70 -20.53
C GLU A 128 -19.07 27.83 -21.98
N LYS A 129 -18.00 27.10 -22.33
CA LYS A 129 -17.49 26.96 -23.69
C LYS A 129 -17.95 25.64 -24.31
N ARG A 130 -19.21 25.60 -24.73
CA ARG A 130 -19.94 24.54 -25.46
C ARG A 130 -19.17 23.88 -26.64
N SER A 131 -18.07 23.18 -26.36
CA SER A 131 -17.19 22.53 -27.34
C SER A 131 -16.43 21.34 -26.72
N LEU A 132 -17.12 20.50 -25.95
CA LEU A 132 -16.63 19.14 -25.63
C LEU A 132 -17.24 18.09 -26.57
N SER A 133 -17.34 18.42 -27.87
CA SER A 133 -17.88 17.51 -28.88
C SER A 133 -16.90 16.41 -29.29
N ASN A 134 -15.59 16.65 -29.36
CA ASN A 134 -14.73 15.72 -30.10
C ASN A 134 -13.62 15.06 -29.27
N LEU A 135 -13.78 13.75 -29.07
CA LEU A 135 -12.75 12.73 -28.83
C LEU A 135 -11.99 12.81 -27.49
N THR A 136 -11.44 13.95 -27.09
CA THR A 136 -10.54 14.07 -25.92
C THR A 136 -11.25 13.79 -24.59
N GLY A 137 -12.51 14.24 -24.42
CA GLY A 137 -13.30 13.97 -23.21
C GLY A 137 -13.73 12.50 -23.08
N LYS A 138 -14.06 11.83 -24.20
CA LYS A 138 -14.50 10.42 -24.20
C LYS A 138 -13.37 9.46 -23.85
N TYR A 139 -12.16 9.69 -24.37
CA TYR A 139 -10.99 8.88 -24.02
C TYR A 139 -10.41 9.23 -22.65
N ALA A 140 -10.45 10.49 -22.21
CA ALA A 140 -9.98 10.88 -20.88
C ALA A 140 -10.75 10.16 -19.76
N LEU A 141 -12.08 10.01 -19.91
CA LEU A 141 -12.94 9.30 -18.95
C LEU A 141 -12.72 7.78 -18.89
N LEU A 142 -12.12 7.19 -19.92
CA LEU A 142 -11.72 5.78 -19.94
C LEU A 142 -10.27 5.58 -19.47
N LEU A 143 -9.36 6.46 -19.92
CA LEU A 143 -7.94 6.38 -19.61
C LEU A 143 -7.62 6.73 -18.16
N LEU A 144 -8.30 7.71 -17.56
CA LEU A 144 -8.07 8.09 -16.16
C LEU A 144 -8.28 6.93 -15.17
N PRO A 145 -9.44 6.25 -15.14
CA PRO A 145 -9.63 5.09 -14.25
C PRO A 145 -8.72 3.93 -14.63
N MET A 146 -8.45 3.71 -15.93
CA MET A 146 -7.54 2.66 -16.38
C MET A 146 -6.11 2.87 -15.84
N ILE A 147 -5.52 4.05 -16.02
CA ILE A 147 -4.15 4.38 -15.57
C ILE A 147 -4.08 4.32 -14.04
N THR A 148 -5.14 4.76 -13.36
CA THR A 148 -5.22 4.70 -11.89
C THR A 148 -5.19 3.25 -11.42
N VAL A 149 -6.12 2.40 -11.89
CA VAL A 149 -6.19 0.98 -11.51
C VAL A 149 -4.91 0.25 -11.89
N LEU A 150 -4.33 0.57 -13.04
CA LEU A 150 -3.05 0.02 -13.46
C LEU A 150 -1.92 0.40 -12.50
N ARG A 151 -1.83 1.66 -12.07
CA ARG A 151 -0.83 2.12 -11.11
C ARG A 151 -0.96 1.42 -9.76
N GLU A 152 -2.15 1.44 -9.18
CA GLU A 152 -2.39 0.78 -7.87
C GLU A 152 -2.18 -0.74 -7.98
N GLY A 153 -2.57 -1.35 -9.11
CA GLY A 153 -2.35 -2.77 -9.38
C GLY A 153 -0.88 -3.13 -9.56
N LEU A 154 -0.09 -2.30 -10.24
CA LEU A 154 1.37 -2.51 -10.39
C LEU A 154 2.09 -2.36 -9.06
N GLU A 155 1.72 -1.37 -8.27
CA GLU A 155 2.22 -1.16 -6.92
C GLU A 155 1.95 -2.38 -6.03
N ALA A 156 0.72 -2.91 -6.06
CA ALA A 156 0.35 -4.13 -5.35
C ALA A 156 1.23 -5.33 -5.75
N MET A 157 1.51 -5.51 -7.05
CA MET A 157 2.36 -6.62 -7.52
C MET A 157 3.81 -6.49 -7.05
N ILE A 158 4.37 -5.27 -7.02
CA ILE A 158 5.72 -5.01 -6.51
C ILE A 158 5.80 -5.36 -5.02
N PHE A 159 4.78 -4.97 -4.24
CA PHE A 159 4.69 -5.30 -2.83
C PHE A 159 4.59 -6.80 -2.57
N ILE A 160 3.76 -7.50 -3.35
CA ILE A 160 3.66 -8.96 -3.28
C ILE A 160 5.04 -9.56 -3.55
N GLY A 161 5.75 -9.14 -4.60
CA GLY A 161 7.10 -9.62 -4.91
C GLY A 161 8.06 -9.51 -3.72
N GLY A 162 8.04 -8.40 -2.99
CA GLY A 162 8.88 -8.19 -1.80
C GLY A 162 8.52 -9.08 -0.59
N VAL A 163 7.27 -9.53 -0.47
CA VAL A 163 6.79 -10.35 0.66
C VAL A 163 6.77 -11.85 0.32
N THR A 164 6.79 -12.22 -0.96
CA THR A 164 6.64 -13.62 -1.42
C THR A 164 7.84 -14.53 -1.21
N PHE A 165 8.99 -14.02 -0.78
CA PHE A 165 10.16 -14.85 -0.46
C PHE A 165 9.87 -15.82 0.68
N ASP A 166 9.04 -15.39 1.62
CA ASP A 166 8.71 -16.12 2.85
C ASP A 166 7.48 -17.03 2.71
N ALA A 167 6.71 -16.85 1.63
CA ALA A 167 5.41 -17.46 1.48
C ALA A 167 5.46 -18.59 0.47
N GLU A 168 5.04 -19.80 0.88
CA GLU A 168 4.83 -20.92 -0.04
C GLU A 168 3.99 -20.44 -1.24
N GLY A 169 4.46 -20.70 -2.47
CA GLY A 169 3.84 -20.19 -3.70
C GLY A 169 2.39 -20.63 -3.95
N LYS A 170 1.82 -21.51 -3.09
CA LYS A 170 0.40 -21.89 -3.07
C LYS A 170 -0.48 -20.93 -2.27
N SER A 171 0.09 -20.16 -1.33
CA SER A 171 -0.64 -19.26 -0.40
C SER A 171 -0.96 -17.88 -1.00
N ILE A 172 -0.24 -17.50 -2.05
CA ILE A 172 -0.29 -16.18 -2.68
C ILE A 172 -1.64 -15.93 -3.38
N PRO A 173 -2.14 -16.82 -4.27
CA PRO A 173 -3.34 -16.51 -5.05
C PRO A 173 -4.60 -16.36 -4.18
N LEU A 174 -4.70 -17.15 -3.11
CA LEU A 174 -5.85 -17.10 -2.21
C LEU A 174 -5.92 -15.76 -1.46
N ALA A 175 -4.81 -15.29 -0.91
CA ALA A 175 -4.75 -14.00 -0.21
C ALA A 175 -5.08 -12.83 -1.15
N VAL A 176 -4.62 -12.88 -2.41
CA VAL A 176 -4.91 -11.86 -3.43
C VAL A 176 -6.39 -11.83 -3.79
N ILE A 177 -7.00 -12.98 -4.08
CA ILE A 177 -8.43 -13.06 -4.46
C ILE A 177 -9.32 -12.58 -3.30
N VAL A 178 -9.05 -13.06 -2.08
CA VAL A 178 -9.82 -12.67 -0.90
C VAL A 178 -9.66 -11.18 -0.60
N GLY A 179 -8.45 -10.63 -0.73
CA GLY A 179 -8.17 -9.20 -0.57
C GLY A 179 -8.91 -8.34 -1.60
N LEU A 180 -8.93 -8.77 -2.86
CA LEU A 180 -9.63 -8.08 -3.94
C LEU A 180 -11.15 -8.10 -3.74
N ILE A 181 -11.72 -9.24 -3.37
CA ILE A 181 -13.16 -9.35 -3.09
C ILE A 181 -13.55 -8.47 -1.89
N ALA A 182 -12.79 -8.57 -0.79
CA ALA A 182 -13.04 -7.77 0.41
C ALA A 182 -12.92 -6.27 0.13
N GLY A 183 -11.89 -5.85 -0.60
CA GLY A 183 -11.66 -4.45 -0.94
C GLY A 183 -12.75 -3.90 -1.87
N ALA A 184 -13.18 -4.69 -2.86
CA ALA A 184 -14.29 -4.34 -3.73
C ALA A 184 -15.62 -4.21 -2.97
N LEU A 185 -15.87 -5.10 -2.02
CA LEU A 185 -17.08 -5.05 -1.18
C LEU A 185 -17.10 -3.81 -0.28
N VAL A 186 -15.96 -3.49 0.35
CA VAL A 186 -15.81 -2.27 1.15
C VAL A 186 -15.96 -1.02 0.28
N GLY A 187 -15.31 -1.01 -0.90
CA GLY A 187 -15.47 0.05 -1.90
C GLY A 187 -16.92 0.26 -2.34
N PHE A 188 -17.68 -0.82 -2.52
CA PHE A 188 -19.09 -0.76 -2.87
C PHE A 188 -19.96 -0.18 -1.74
N ILE A 189 -19.72 -0.59 -0.49
CA ILE A 189 -20.41 -0.04 0.69
C ILE A 189 -20.14 1.47 0.79
N ILE A 190 -18.90 1.87 0.54
CA ILE A 190 -18.49 3.28 0.53
C ILE A 190 -19.25 4.06 -0.54
N TYR A 191 -19.32 3.54 -1.77
CA TYR A 191 -20.04 4.18 -2.88
C TYR A 191 -21.53 4.40 -2.55
N ARG A 192 -22.15 3.47 -1.82
CA ARG A 192 -23.59 3.52 -1.52
C ARG A 192 -23.96 4.40 -0.32
N GLY A 193 -23.07 4.59 0.66
CA GLY A 193 -23.45 5.29 1.89
C GLY A 193 -22.33 5.61 2.89
N GLY A 194 -21.07 5.69 2.46
CA GLY A 194 -19.95 5.96 3.37
C GLY A 194 -19.99 7.37 3.96
N SER A 195 -20.10 7.50 5.29
CA SER A 195 -19.83 8.78 5.97
C SER A 195 -18.33 9.10 5.90
N ARG A 196 -17.96 10.36 5.62
CA ARG A 196 -16.55 10.78 5.51
C ARG A 196 -15.72 10.41 6.75
N ILE A 197 -16.37 10.40 7.92
CA ILE A 197 -15.76 10.04 9.21
C ILE A 197 -15.49 8.53 9.33
N ALA A 198 -16.35 7.65 8.79
CA ALA A 198 -16.08 6.22 8.76
C ALA A 198 -14.91 5.88 7.82
N LEU A 199 -14.84 6.55 6.67
CA LEU A 199 -13.72 6.43 5.72
C LEU A 199 -12.39 6.81 6.34
N HIS A 200 -12.31 8.00 6.95
CA HIS A 200 -11.08 8.47 7.56
C HIS A 200 -10.58 7.50 8.65
N ARG A 201 -11.48 7.02 9.52
CA ARG A 201 -11.13 6.05 10.57
C ARG A 201 -10.64 4.72 10.00
N PHE A 202 -11.28 4.21 8.95
CA PHE A 202 -10.86 2.99 8.29
C PHE A 202 -9.44 3.11 7.71
N PHE A 203 -9.15 4.23 7.03
CA PHE A 203 -7.82 4.47 6.47
C PHE A 203 -6.74 4.67 7.54
N VAL A 204 -7.05 5.37 8.63
CA VAL A 204 -6.11 5.49 9.75
C VAL A 204 -5.84 4.11 10.34
N ALA A 205 -6.87 3.28 10.55
CA ALA A 205 -6.71 1.93 11.08
C ALA A 205 -5.88 1.03 10.15
N SER A 206 -6.14 1.05 8.83
CA SER A 206 -5.36 0.26 7.87
C SER A 206 -3.91 0.75 7.77
N THR A 207 -3.68 2.07 7.85
CA THR A 207 -2.33 2.65 7.87
C THR A 207 -1.55 2.22 9.11
N CYS A 208 -2.18 2.21 10.29
CA CYS A 208 -1.53 1.72 11.51
C CYS A 208 -1.15 0.24 11.40
N LEU A 209 -2.01 -0.59 10.80
CA LEU A 209 -1.73 -2.01 10.58
C LEU A 209 -0.56 -2.21 9.62
N LEU A 210 -0.49 -1.45 8.52
CA LEU A 210 0.62 -1.55 7.56
C LEU A 210 1.95 -1.06 8.13
N LEU A 211 1.94 -0.04 9.00
CA LEU A 211 3.13 0.39 9.73
C LEU A 211 3.62 -0.68 10.70
N LEU A 212 2.73 -1.46 11.32
CA LEU A 212 3.10 -2.63 12.12
C LEU A 212 3.77 -3.71 11.27
N ILE A 213 3.21 -4.02 10.09
CA ILE A 213 3.80 -4.98 9.14
C ILE A 213 5.18 -4.51 8.66
N ALA A 214 5.31 -3.23 8.32
CA ALA A 214 6.59 -2.65 7.90
C ALA A 214 7.64 -2.68 9.02
N ALA A 215 7.24 -2.45 10.29
CA ALA A 215 8.13 -2.64 11.43
C ALA A 215 8.63 -4.09 11.55
N GLY A 216 7.74 -5.06 11.32
CA GLY A 216 8.08 -6.48 11.30
C GLY A 216 9.05 -6.84 10.17
N LEU A 217 8.79 -6.36 8.95
CA LEU A 217 9.69 -6.50 7.79
C LEU A 217 11.07 -5.87 8.04
N PHE A 218 11.12 -4.74 8.74
CA PHE A 218 12.39 -4.11 9.11
C PHE A 218 13.20 -4.97 10.06
N ALA A 219 12.58 -5.49 11.14
CA ALA A 219 13.24 -6.42 12.05
C ALA A 219 13.70 -7.69 11.32
N LYS A 220 12.89 -8.18 10.38
CA LYS A 220 13.24 -9.34 9.54
C LYS A 220 14.45 -9.08 8.64
N SER A 221 14.53 -7.90 8.03
CA SER A 221 15.69 -7.53 7.20
C SER A 221 17.00 -7.55 8.00
N ILE A 222 16.97 -7.05 9.23
CA ILE A 222 18.13 -7.09 10.13
C ILE A 222 18.48 -8.53 10.52
N HIS A 223 17.47 -9.35 10.80
CA HIS A 223 17.65 -10.76 11.12
C HIS A 223 18.33 -11.52 9.97
N ALA A 224 17.84 -11.33 8.74
CA ALA A 224 18.39 -11.97 7.55
C ALA A 224 19.87 -11.56 7.30
N TYR A 225 20.21 -10.28 7.49
CA TYR A 225 21.61 -9.84 7.41
C TYR A 225 22.51 -10.41 8.52
N GLN A 226 21.95 -10.66 9.71
CA GLN A 226 22.68 -11.29 10.80
C GLN A 226 22.88 -12.79 10.55
N MET A 227 21.87 -13.48 10.01
CA MET A 227 21.98 -14.88 9.62
C MET A 227 23.01 -15.07 8.51
N ASP A 228 23.04 -14.22 7.49
CA ASP A 228 24.03 -14.35 6.40
C ASP A 228 25.47 -14.22 6.93
N LYS A 229 25.67 -13.25 7.84
CA LYS A 229 26.96 -13.07 8.50
C LYS A 229 27.34 -14.30 9.32
N TRP A 230 26.38 -14.92 9.99
CA TRP A 230 26.59 -16.11 10.80
C TRP A 230 26.85 -17.37 9.95
N GLY A 231 26.10 -17.59 8.87
CA GLY A 231 26.33 -18.68 7.91
C GLY A 231 27.74 -18.63 7.32
N LYS A 232 28.24 -17.44 7.01
CA LYS A 232 29.64 -17.24 6.57
C LYS A 232 30.69 -17.60 7.62
N ILE A 233 30.38 -17.47 8.91
CA ILE A 233 31.28 -17.83 10.01
C ILE A 233 31.28 -19.33 10.27
N VAL A 234 30.11 -19.97 10.18
CA VAL A 234 29.93 -21.41 10.42
C VAL A 234 30.37 -22.25 9.21
N GLY A 235 30.46 -21.66 8.01
CA GLY A 235 30.92 -22.33 6.80
C GLY A 235 29.87 -23.23 6.14
N GLY A 236 28.58 -22.97 6.43
CA GLY A 236 27.41 -23.66 5.88
C GLY A 236 26.14 -22.81 6.07
N ASP A 237 25.00 -23.25 5.51
CA ASP A 237 23.71 -22.58 5.72
C ASP A 237 23.34 -22.65 7.21
N ALA A 238 23.26 -21.47 7.86
CA ALA A 238 22.94 -21.36 9.27
C ALA A 238 21.51 -21.84 9.59
N ASP A 239 20.63 -21.80 8.58
CA ASP A 239 19.22 -22.15 8.68
C ASP A 239 18.98 -23.67 8.92
N ASP A 240 19.85 -24.53 8.39
CA ASP A 240 19.64 -26.00 8.41
C ASP A 240 20.01 -26.65 9.77
N ALA A 241 20.76 -25.94 10.61
CA ALA A 241 21.27 -26.47 11.88
C ALA A 241 20.64 -25.82 13.13
N GLY A 242 19.71 -24.88 12.97
CA GLY A 242 19.18 -24.08 14.09
C GLY A 242 20.28 -23.38 14.89
N THR A 243 21.39 -23.07 14.23
CA THR A 243 22.58 -22.52 14.88
C THR A 243 22.50 -21.01 14.82
N TYR A 244 22.50 -20.35 15.98
CA TYR A 244 22.42 -18.90 16.10
C TYR A 244 23.63 -18.37 16.87
N ASP A 245 23.99 -17.10 16.66
CA ASP A 245 25.05 -16.45 17.45
C ASP A 245 24.54 -16.18 18.89
N PRO A 246 25.07 -16.86 19.93
CA PRO A 246 24.63 -16.64 21.30
C PRO A 246 25.10 -15.29 21.88
N ARG A 247 26.05 -14.59 21.24
CA ARG A 247 26.68 -13.38 21.79
C ARG A 247 25.83 -12.13 21.60
N GLY A 248 24.96 -12.11 20.58
CA GLY A 248 24.13 -10.96 20.21
C GLY A 248 22.65 -11.11 20.55
N ASN A 249 22.25 -12.23 21.14
CA ASN A 249 20.84 -12.57 21.37
C ASN A 249 20.34 -12.05 22.72
N VAL A 250 19.15 -11.45 22.69
CA VAL A 250 18.43 -11.02 23.90
C VAL A 250 17.61 -12.18 24.46
N TRP A 251 16.96 -12.95 23.59
CA TRP A 251 16.28 -14.19 23.97
C TRP A 251 16.40 -15.25 22.89
N ALA A 252 16.38 -16.50 23.35
CA ALA A 252 16.18 -17.69 22.53
C ALA A 252 15.18 -18.59 23.28
N LEU A 253 13.95 -18.66 22.78
CA LEU A 253 12.86 -19.39 23.41
C LEU A 253 12.66 -20.74 22.72
N ASN A 254 12.48 -21.80 23.50
CA ASN A 254 12.14 -23.14 23.00
C ASN A 254 10.66 -23.28 22.57
N TYR A 255 9.86 -22.22 22.76
CA TYR A 255 8.46 -22.14 22.35
C TYR A 255 8.26 -20.93 21.44
N GLY A 256 7.20 -20.95 20.63
CA GLY A 256 6.85 -19.81 19.77
C GLY A 256 7.69 -19.70 18.50
N ASP A 257 8.30 -20.81 18.08
CA ASP A 257 9.01 -20.96 16.82
C ASP A 257 8.01 -20.90 15.64
N PRO A 258 8.13 -19.91 14.74
CA PRO A 258 7.25 -19.75 13.58
C PRO A 258 7.47 -20.82 12.51
N ASN A 259 8.61 -21.53 12.50
CA ASN A 259 8.97 -22.52 11.49
C ASN A 259 8.37 -23.92 11.80
N GLN A 260 7.82 -24.12 13.00
CA GLN A 260 7.22 -25.39 13.39
C GLN A 260 5.77 -25.54 12.89
N PRO A 261 5.43 -26.66 12.19
CA PRO A 261 4.14 -26.84 11.54
C PRO A 261 2.92 -26.95 12.47
N ASN A 262 3.11 -27.07 13.80
CA ASN A 262 2.04 -27.13 14.81
C ASN A 262 1.75 -25.80 15.53
N ASN A 263 2.51 -24.73 15.24
CA ASN A 263 2.45 -23.45 15.95
C ASN A 263 1.86 -22.31 15.08
N GLY A 264 0.78 -22.59 14.34
CA GLY A 264 0.24 -21.67 13.32
C GLY A 264 -0.09 -20.24 13.78
N GLY A 265 -0.37 -20.02 15.07
CA GLY A 265 -0.54 -18.67 15.63
C GLY A 265 0.75 -17.85 15.65
N TRP A 266 1.90 -18.48 15.88
CA TRP A 266 3.20 -17.81 15.92
C TRP A 266 3.71 -17.45 14.52
N ALA A 267 3.42 -18.26 13.50
CA ALA A 267 3.66 -17.92 12.10
C ALA A 267 2.87 -16.67 11.67
N PHE A 268 1.63 -16.51 12.16
CA PHE A 268 0.85 -15.30 11.93
C PHE A 268 1.51 -14.07 12.57
N PHE A 269 1.95 -14.16 13.83
CA PHE A 269 2.68 -13.07 14.49
C PHE A 269 4.04 -12.77 13.86
N ASN A 270 4.74 -13.78 13.33
CA ASN A 270 5.97 -13.57 12.56
C ASN A 270 5.67 -12.75 11.30
N SER A 271 4.67 -13.14 10.52
CA SER A 271 4.33 -12.46 9.26
C SER A 271 3.85 -11.01 9.45
N ILE A 272 3.20 -10.68 10.58
CA ILE A 272 2.62 -9.35 10.83
C ILE A 272 3.50 -8.48 11.71
N LEU A 273 4.07 -9.02 12.78
CA LEU A 273 4.82 -8.25 13.77
C LEU A 273 6.34 -8.45 13.63
N GLY A 274 6.80 -9.38 12.79
CA GLY A 274 8.20 -9.79 12.74
C GLY A 274 8.63 -10.58 13.98
N TRP A 275 7.70 -11.23 14.67
CA TRP A 275 8.00 -12.06 15.84
C TRP A 275 8.94 -13.22 15.48
N ASN A 276 9.99 -13.43 16.25
CA ASN A 276 10.87 -14.59 16.14
C ASN A 276 11.19 -15.12 17.55
N ASN A 277 11.24 -16.45 17.69
CA ASN A 277 11.63 -17.10 18.95
C ASN A 277 13.09 -16.84 19.32
N ILE A 278 13.89 -16.40 18.35
CA ILE A 278 15.25 -15.92 18.54
C ILE A 278 15.28 -14.43 18.19
N ALA A 279 15.50 -13.57 19.19
CA ALA A 279 15.66 -12.14 18.95
C ALA A 279 17.06 -11.67 19.32
N SER A 280 17.65 -10.90 18.42
CA SER A 280 18.93 -10.23 18.65
C SER A 280 18.73 -8.81 19.15
N VAL A 281 19.77 -8.24 19.75
CA VAL A 281 19.78 -6.82 20.11
C VAL A 281 19.50 -5.97 18.86
N GLY A 282 19.98 -6.40 17.70
CA GLY A 282 19.77 -5.70 16.42
C GLY A 282 18.30 -5.69 15.96
N THR A 283 17.58 -6.81 16.06
CA THR A 283 16.17 -6.84 15.63
C THR A 283 15.29 -5.99 16.53
N ILE A 284 15.51 -6.01 17.85
CA ILE A 284 14.74 -5.21 18.82
C ILE A 284 15.06 -3.72 18.67
N THR A 285 16.34 -3.36 18.65
CA THR A 285 16.74 -1.95 18.47
C THR A 285 16.28 -1.42 17.11
N GLY A 286 16.38 -2.23 16.06
CA GLY A 286 15.85 -1.91 14.74
C GLY A 286 14.35 -1.62 14.76
N TYR A 287 13.56 -2.47 15.41
CA TYR A 287 12.12 -2.26 15.57
C TYR A 287 11.80 -0.94 16.30
N CYS A 288 12.54 -0.63 17.38
CA CYS A 288 12.38 0.64 18.10
C CYS A 288 12.79 1.86 17.23
N VAL A 289 13.90 1.77 16.50
CA VAL A 289 14.38 2.83 15.60
C VAL A 289 13.37 3.08 14.49
N TYR A 290 12.77 2.03 13.92
CA TYR A 290 11.72 2.14 12.91
C TYR A 290 10.56 3.00 13.43
N TRP A 291 10.03 2.70 14.62
CA TRP A 291 8.94 3.48 15.21
C TRP A 291 9.35 4.92 15.52
N LEU A 292 10.58 5.16 15.98
CA LEU A 292 11.09 6.52 16.17
C LEU A 292 11.11 7.30 14.85
N VAL A 293 11.56 6.70 13.75
CA VAL A 293 11.57 7.32 12.42
C VAL A 293 10.16 7.63 11.94
N VAL A 294 9.20 6.73 12.14
CA VAL A 294 7.78 6.95 11.80
C VAL A 294 7.19 8.10 12.61
N ILE A 295 7.42 8.13 13.93
CA ILE A 295 6.94 9.21 14.81
C ILE A 295 7.53 10.56 14.38
N LEU A 296 8.85 10.62 14.15
CA LEU A 296 9.53 11.83 13.70
C LEU A 296 8.98 12.31 12.34
N SER A 297 8.72 11.38 11.41
CA SER A 297 8.15 11.69 10.10
C SER A 297 6.75 12.28 10.21
N ILE A 298 5.88 11.70 11.05
CA ILE A 298 4.52 12.20 11.29
C ILE A 298 4.56 13.57 11.97
N VAL A 299 5.41 13.77 12.98
CA VAL A 299 5.59 15.05 13.67
C VAL A 299 6.07 16.12 12.69
N PHE A 300 7.08 15.81 11.87
CA PHE A 300 7.57 16.72 10.84
C PHE A 300 6.47 17.11 9.83
N MET A 301 5.66 16.13 9.41
CA MET A 301 4.52 16.37 8.52
C MET A 301 3.47 17.30 9.16
N LYS A 302 3.15 17.10 10.44
CA LYS A 302 2.22 17.94 11.20
C LYS A 302 2.75 19.36 11.36
N LEU A 303 4.03 19.52 11.69
CA LEU A 303 4.67 20.83 11.81
C LEU A 303 4.67 21.59 10.48
N LYS A 304 4.97 20.91 9.37
CA LYS A 304 4.92 21.50 8.02
C LYS A 304 3.49 21.94 7.65
N ALA A 305 2.49 21.12 7.95
CA ALA A 305 1.09 21.45 7.70
C ALA A 305 0.62 22.65 8.54
N ASN A 306 0.98 22.69 9.83
CA ASN A 306 0.64 23.80 10.72
C ASN A 306 1.29 25.11 10.28
N ARG A 307 2.57 25.08 9.87
CA ARG A 307 3.26 26.26 9.30
C ARG A 307 2.58 26.77 8.04
N ALA A 308 2.16 25.88 7.14
CA ALA A 308 1.44 26.26 5.93
C ALA A 308 0.07 26.90 6.24
N ARG A 309 -0.67 26.37 7.23
CA ARG A 309 -1.94 26.94 7.69
C ARG A 309 -1.74 28.33 8.33
N ALA A 310 -0.71 28.49 9.16
CA ALA A 310 -0.38 29.78 9.76
C ALA A 310 0.02 30.84 8.72
N ALA A 311 0.81 30.46 7.71
CA ALA A 311 1.17 31.35 6.60
C ALA A 311 -0.06 31.79 5.77
N ALA A 312 -0.98 30.87 5.49
CA ALA A 312 -2.22 31.18 4.78
C ALA A 312 -3.16 32.09 5.60
N ALA A 313 -3.26 31.86 6.91
CA ALA A 313 -4.04 32.73 7.80
C ALA A 313 -3.52 34.17 7.80
N ASN A 314 -2.19 34.35 7.89
CA ASN A 314 -1.56 35.66 7.85
C ASN A 314 -1.81 36.37 6.51
N GLN A 315 -1.74 35.67 5.37
CA GLN A 315 -2.03 36.26 4.05
C GLN A 315 -3.48 36.77 3.93
N HIS A 316 -4.45 36.05 4.50
CA HIS A 316 -5.85 36.50 4.52
C HIS A 316 -6.04 37.76 5.39
N THR A 317 -5.33 37.86 6.52
CA THR A 317 -5.34 39.06 7.36
C THR A 317 -4.79 40.27 6.60
N TYR A 318 -3.62 40.15 5.95
CA TYR A 318 -3.03 41.25 5.18
C TYR A 318 -3.90 41.69 3.98
N ALA A 319 -4.59 40.76 3.32
CA ALA A 319 -5.51 41.10 2.23
C ALA A 319 -6.73 41.88 2.74
N SER A 320 -7.33 41.42 3.86
CA SER A 320 -8.44 42.10 4.51
C SER A 320 -8.08 43.50 4.99
N GLU A 321 -6.86 43.71 5.46
CA GLU A 321 -6.40 45.01 5.98
C GLU A 321 -6.22 46.03 4.84
N LYS A 322 -5.65 45.58 3.70
CA LYS A 322 -5.54 46.41 2.48
C LYS A 322 -6.89 46.78 1.87
N ASP A 323 -7.87 45.87 1.88
CA ASP A 323 -9.21 46.14 1.36
C ASP A 323 -9.99 47.15 2.24
N VAL A 324 -9.61 47.28 3.51
CA VAL A 324 -10.16 48.29 4.43
C VAL A 324 -9.46 49.63 4.25
N GLU A 325 -8.14 49.68 4.01
CA GLU A 325 -7.41 50.93 3.74
C GLU A 325 -7.75 51.56 2.37
N MET A 326 -8.23 50.78 1.40
CA MET A 326 -8.63 51.28 0.08
C MET A 326 -10.07 51.83 0.01
N LYS A 327 -10.84 51.77 1.11
CA LYS A 327 -12.20 52.32 1.22
C LYS A 327 -12.21 53.62 2.02
#